data_AF-A0A9D5QNF2-F1
#
_entry.id   AF-A0A9D5QNF2-F1
#
_cell.length_a   1.000
_cell.length_b   1.000
_cell.length_c   1.000
_cell.angle_alpha   90.00
_cell.angle_beta   90.00
_cell.angle_gamma   90.00
#
_symmetry.space_group_name_H-M   'P 1'
#
loop_
_entity.id
_entity.type
_entity.pdbx_description
1 polymer ?
#
loop_
_entity_poly.entity_id
_entity_poly.type
_entity_poly.pdbx_seq_one_letter_code
_entity_poly.pdbx_strand_id
1 'polypeptide(L)'
;MKLKESKLVAWIAMILVVVLTVLSVLLKTPWWGMIAIFFCFIGVFSHLASLYIKKMSPPAARTLELCAFVFMLLAVIGFIAEYIAYQFFM
;
A
#
# COMPACT_ATOMS: atom_id res chain seq x y z
N MET A 1 -4.95 20.36 10.27
CA MET A 1 -5.66 19.35 9.43
C MET A 1 -5.03 17.99 9.66
N LYS A 2 -5.76 17.02 10.22
CA LYS A 2 -5.24 15.65 10.41
C LYS A 2 -5.35 14.88 9.09
N LEU A 3 -4.34 14.98 8.23
CA LEU A 3 -4.26 14.26 6.94
C LEU A 3 -4.53 12.75 7.08
N LYS A 4 -4.10 12.14 8.19
CA LYS A 4 -4.33 10.73 8.51
C LYS A 4 -5.79 10.35 8.75
N GLU A 5 -6.69 11.30 9.04
CA GLU A 5 -8.11 11.02 9.25
C GLU A 5 -8.97 11.33 8.02
N SER A 6 -8.36 11.88 6.96
CA SER A 6 -9.08 12.25 5.76
C SER A 6 -9.35 11.02 4.89
N LYS A 7 -10.60 10.56 4.91
CA LYS A 7 -11.09 9.46 4.05
C LYS A 7 -10.79 9.70 2.58
N LEU A 8 -10.81 10.96 2.16
CA LEU A 8 -10.58 11.36 0.77
C LEU A 8 -9.12 11.08 0.36
N VAL A 9 -8.16 11.36 1.25
CA VAL A 9 -6.73 11.08 1.00
C VAL A 9 -6.48 9.57 0.91
N ALA A 10 -7.09 8.79 1.80
CA ALA A 10 -7.00 7.33 1.75
C ALA A 10 -7.59 6.75 0.46
N TRP A 11 -8.70 7.31 -0.04
CA TRP A 11 -9.27 6.92 -1.34
C TRP A 11 -8.39 7.30 -2.52
N ILE A 12 -7.81 8.50 -2.52
CA ILE A 12 -6.86 8.91 -3.57
C ILE A 12 -5.67 7.97 -3.60
N ALA A 13 -5.09 7.65 -2.43
CA ALA A 13 -3.99 6.70 -2.33
C ALA A 13 -4.41 5.31 -2.85
N MET A 14 -5.63 4.88 -2.57
CA MET A 14 -6.15 3.58 -3.03
C MET A 14 -6.25 3.54 -4.55
N ILE A 15 -6.85 4.58 -5.16
CA ILE A 15 -6.96 4.70 -6.61
C ILE A 15 -5.57 4.74 -7.25
N LEU A 16 -4.63 5.49 -6.68
CA LEU A 16 -3.25 5.57 -7.16
C LEU A 16 -2.59 4.20 -7.21
N VAL A 17 -2.69 3.41 -6.15
CA VAL A 17 -2.11 2.06 -6.13
C VAL A 17 -2.77 1.14 -7.16
N VAL A 18 -4.10 1.21 -7.33
CA VAL A 18 -4.78 0.43 -8.38
C VAL A 18 -4.28 0.81 -9.77
N VAL A 19 -4.11 2.11 -10.05
CA VAL A 19 -3.56 2.59 -11.33
C VAL A 19 -2.14 2.06 -11.54
N LEU A 20 -1.28 2.08 -10.52
CA LEU A 20 0.07 1.52 -10.59
C LEU A 20 0.06 0.02 -10.88
N THR A 21 -0.87 -0.75 -10.29
CA THR A 21 -1.04 -2.17 -10.60
C THR A 21 -1.39 -2.39 -12.06
N VAL A 22 -2.36 -1.63 -12.60
CA VAL A 22 -2.75 -1.75 -14.02
C VAL A 22 -1.58 -1.38 -14.94
N LEU A 23 -0.88 -0.29 -14.66
CA LEU A 23 0.30 0.12 -15.43
C LEU A 23 1.39 -0.96 -15.40
N SER A 24 1.62 -1.59 -14.25
CA SER A 24 2.64 -2.64 -14.11
C SER A 24 2.33 -3.86 -14.97
N VAL A 25 1.05 -4.23 -15.08
CA VAL A 25 0.60 -5.32 -15.98
C VAL A 25 0.79 -4.92 -17.44
N LEU A 26 0.43 -3.68 -17.81
CA LEU A 26 0.59 -3.17 -19.19
C LEU A 26 2.06 -3.09 -19.62
N LEU A 27 2.97 -2.74 -18.69
CA LEU A 27 4.41 -2.70 -18.92
C LEU A 27 5.08 -4.08 -18.91
N LYS A 28 4.30 -5.16 -18.72
CA LYS A 28 4.82 -6.55 -18.62
C LYS A 28 5.89 -6.69 -17.54
N THR A 29 5.71 -5.97 -16.44
CA THR A 29 6.62 -6.01 -15.30
C THR A 29 6.74 -7.45 -14.81
N PRO A 30 7.94 -7.97 -14.52
CA PRO A 30 8.09 -9.32 -14.01
C PRO A 30 7.32 -9.48 -12.70
N TRP A 31 6.86 -10.70 -12.44
CA TRP A 31 6.01 -11.01 -11.28
C TRP A 31 6.62 -10.58 -9.92
N TRP A 32 7.95 -10.59 -9.82
CA TRP A 32 8.66 -10.15 -8.61
C TRP A 32 8.65 -8.62 -8.43
N GLY A 33 8.53 -7.82 -9.49
CA GLY A 33 8.38 -6.36 -9.41
C GLY A 33 7.00 -5.89 -8.93
N MET A 34 6.05 -6.81 -8.79
CA MET A 34 4.72 -6.48 -8.27
C MET A 34 4.65 -6.53 -6.74
N ILE A 35 5.68 -7.03 -6.06
CA ILE A 35 5.69 -7.26 -4.61
C ILE A 35 5.54 -5.94 -3.84
N ALA A 36 6.27 -4.89 -4.24
CA ALA A 36 6.20 -3.59 -3.59
C ALA A 36 4.81 -2.96 -3.73
N ILE A 37 4.22 -3.05 -4.92
CA ILE A 37 2.87 -2.53 -5.23
C ILE A 37 1.81 -3.29 -4.45
N PHE A 38 1.96 -4.61 -4.31
CA PHE A 38 1.07 -5.45 -3.51
C PHE A 38 1.08 -5.04 -2.03
N PHE A 39 2.25 -4.81 -1.44
CA PHE A 39 2.34 -4.34 -0.07
C PHE A 39 1.76 -2.92 0.09
N CYS A 40 1.99 -2.03 -0.87
CA CYS A 40 1.32 -0.72 -0.92
C CYS A 40 -0.20 -0.86 -0.93
N PHE A 41 -0.75 -1.80 -1.72
CA PHE A 41 -2.19 -2.05 -1.80
C PHE A 41 -2.75 -2.46 -0.45
N ILE A 42 -2.15 -3.46 0.21
CA ILE A 42 -2.61 -3.92 1.52
C ILE A 42 -2.47 -2.82 2.56
N GLY A 43 -1.37 -2.05 2.51
CA GLY A 43 -1.12 -0.95 3.43
C GLY A 43 -2.20 0.12 3.36
N VAL A 44 -2.49 0.61 2.15
CA VAL A 44 -3.49 1.64 1.91
C VAL A 44 -4.91 1.13 2.15
N PHE A 45 -5.21 -0.11 1.75
CA PHE A 45 -6.49 -0.76 2.04
C PHE A 45 -6.73 -0.89 3.54
N SER A 46 -5.73 -1.34 4.30
CA SER A 46 -5.83 -1.47 5.75
C SER A 46 -6.01 -0.11 6.43
N HIS A 47 -5.33 0.92 5.93
CA HIS A 47 -5.53 2.29 6.41
C HIS A 47 -6.95 2.78 6.11
N LEU A 48 -7.46 2.57 4.90
CA LEU A 48 -8.83 2.94 4.52
C LEU A 48 -9.84 2.21 5.41
N ALA A 49 -9.71 0.89 5.58
CA ALA A 49 -10.57 0.07 6.42
C ALA A 49 -10.56 0.53 7.88
N SER A 50 -9.40 0.93 8.42
CA SER A 50 -9.31 1.49 9.78
C SER A 50 -10.19 2.73 9.96
N LEU A 51 -10.28 3.61 8.96
CA LEU A 51 -11.09 4.83 9.01
C LEU A 51 -12.60 4.56 9.00
N TYR A 52 -13.04 3.46 8.37
CA TYR A 52 -14.44 3.04 8.40
C TYR A 52 -14.78 2.35 9.72
N ILE A 53 -13.91 1.46 10.19
CA ILE A 53 -14.13 0.67 11.40
C ILE A 53 -13.94 1.48 12.69
N LYS A 54 -13.20 2.60 12.66
CA LYS A 54 -12.97 3.47 13.83
C LYS A 54 -14.24 3.89 14.57
N LYS A 55 -15.36 4.05 13.86
CA LYS A 55 -16.66 4.38 14.46
C LYS A 55 -17.36 3.21 15.15
N MET A 56 -17.02 1.97 14.78
CA MET A 56 -17.65 0.75 15.28
C MET A 56 -16.80 0.07 16.35
N SER A 57 -15.49 -0.03 16.14
CA SER A 57 -14.55 -0.65 17.07
C SER A 57 -13.18 0.05 17.02
N PRO A 58 -12.91 0.95 17.98
CA PRO A 58 -11.60 1.59 18.14
C PRO A 58 -10.41 0.63 18.26
N PRO A 59 -10.49 -0.51 18.98
CA PRO A 59 -9.35 -1.43 19.07
C PRO A 59 -9.06 -2.11 17.72
N ALA A 60 -10.10 -2.52 16.97
CA ALA A 60 -9.91 -3.11 15.64
C ALA A 60 -9.29 -2.11 14.64
N ALA A 61 -9.70 -0.84 14.72
CA ALA A 61 -9.12 0.22 13.89
C ALA A 61 -7.62 0.42 14.17
N ARG A 62 -7.17 0.34 15.43
CA ARG A 62 -5.74 0.41 15.77
C ARG A 62 -4.93 -0.75 15.19
N THR A 63 -5.48 -1.97 15.24
CA THR A 63 -4.83 -3.14 14.63
C THR A 63 -4.68 -2.96 13.12
N LEU A 64 -5.72 -2.44 12.45
CA LEU A 64 -5.67 -2.12 11.02
C LEU A 64 -4.67 -1.00 10.69
N GLU A 65 -4.55 0.03 11.53
CA GLU A 65 -3.51 1.07 11.37
C GLU A 65 -2.10 0.49 11.56
N LEU A 66 -1.90 -0.43 12.50
CA LEU A 66 -0.63 -1.14 12.68
C LEU A 66 -0.30 -2.01 11.46
N CYS A 67 -1.26 -2.79 10.97
CA CYS A 67 -1.10 -3.55 9.73
C CYS A 67 -0.74 -2.62 8.56
N ALA A 68 -1.45 -1.50 8.40
CA ALA A 68 -1.16 -0.52 7.37
C ALA A 68 0.28 0.00 7.44
N PHE A 69 0.76 0.29 8.65
CA PHE A 69 2.13 0.75 8.87
C PHE A 69 3.17 -0.32 8.53
N VAL A 70 2.96 -1.56 9.00
CA VAL A 70 3.86 -2.68 8.71
C VAL A 70 3.92 -2.94 7.21
N PHE A 71 2.79 -3.01 6.51
CA PHE A 71 2.78 -3.23 5.07
C PHE A 71 3.38 -2.08 4.27
N MET A 72 3.21 -0.83 4.70
CA MET A 72 3.92 0.30 4.09
C MET A 72 5.43 0.21 4.28
N LEU A 73 5.90 -0.25 5.44
CA LEU A 73 7.32 -0.49 5.69
C LEU A 73 7.85 -1.61 4.77
N LEU A 74 7.11 -2.72 4.64
CA LEU A 74 7.44 -3.79 3.71
C LEU A 74 7.42 -3.31 2.25
N ALA A 75 6.53 -2.39 1.88
CA ALA A 75 6.50 -1.83 0.54
C ALA A 75 7.78 -1.05 0.23
N VAL A 76 8.29 -0.26 1.18
CA VAL A 76 9.57 0.46 1.03
C VAL A 76 10.73 -0.52 0.87
N ILE A 77 10.79 -1.56 1.72
CA ILE A 77 11.82 -2.61 1.62
C ILE A 77 11.71 -3.35 0.28
N GLY A 78 10.49 -3.67 -0.15
CA GLY A 78 10.21 -4.29 -1.44
C GLY A 78 10.68 -3.44 -2.61
N PHE A 79 10.46 -2.12 -2.56
CA PHE A 79 10.91 -1.19 -3.59
C PHE A 79 12.44 -1.12 -3.68
N ILE A 80 13.13 -1.15 -2.54
CA ILE A 80 14.60 -1.22 -2.50
C ILE A 80 15.09 -2.54 -3.07
N ALA A 81 14.48 -3.66 -2.68
CA ALA A 81 14.83 -4.98 -3.19
C ALA A 81 14.59 -5.09 -4.70
N GLU A 82 13.49 -4.52 -5.19
CA GLU A 82 13.17 -4.43 -6.62
C GLU A 82 14.21 -3.62 -7.37
N TYR A 83 14.59 -2.43 -6.86
CA TYR A 83 15.64 -1.61 -7.46
C TYR A 83 16.98 -2.33 -7.54
N ILE A 84 17.38 -3.02 -6.47
CA ILE A 84 18.61 -3.81 -6.44
C ILE A 84 18.51 -4.95 -7.47
N ALA A 85 17.42 -5.71 -7.49
CA ALA A 85 17.21 -6.78 -8.45
C ALA A 85 17.26 -6.29 -9.91
N TYR A 86 16.70 -5.12 -10.20
CA TYR A 86 16.80 -4.49 -11.52
C TYR A 86 18.25 -4.22 -11.95
N GLN A 87 19.15 -3.87 -11.02
CA GLN A 87 20.57 -3.64 -11.34
C GLN A 87 21.36 -4.92 -11.62
N PHE A 88 20.89 -6.07 -11.11
CA PHE A 88 21.58 -7.36 -11.27
C PHE A 88 21.02 -8.22 -12.40
N PHE A 89 19.71 -8.15 -12.65
CA PHE A 89 19.03 -9.00 -13.65
C PHE A 89 18.82 -8.32 -15.00
N MET A 90 19.14 -7.03 -15.13
CA MET A 90 18.95 -6.23 -16.36
C MET A 90 20.19 -5.41 -16.65
#